data_AF-A0A7C9E0P2-F1
#
_entry.id   AF-A0A7C9E0P2-F1
#
_cell.length_a   1.000
_cell.length_b   1.000
_cell.length_c   1.000
_cell.angle_alpha   90.00
_cell.angle_beta   90.00
_cell.angle_gamma   90.00
#
_symmetry.space_group_name_H-M   'P 1'
#
loop_
_entity.id
_entity.type
_entity.pdbx_description
1 polymer ?
#
loop_
_entity_poly.entity_id
_entity_poly.type
_entity_poly.pdbx_seq_one_letter_code
_entity_poly.pdbx_strand_id
1 'polypeptide(L)'
;FRSKSSVLESVVGRDFLPRGSGIVTRRPLVLQLYKTKQGEQEYAEFLHLPNRRFTDFSLVRKEIQDETDKITGKSKQISPVPIQLSIYSPNVVNLTMIDLPGLTKVAVEGQPESIVQDIENL
;
A
#
# COMPACT_ATOMS: atom_id res chain seq x y z
N PHE A 1 -6.01 -4.15 11.74
CA PHE A 1 -6.14 -3.83 10.30
C PHE A 1 -7.16 -2.74 9.97
N ARG A 2 -8.33 -2.64 10.62
CA ARG A 2 -9.34 -1.62 10.29
C ARG A 2 -8.95 -0.16 10.50
N SER A 3 -7.92 0.15 11.29
CA SER A 3 -7.68 1.55 11.71
C SER A 3 -6.63 2.33 10.90
N LYS A 4 -5.69 1.69 10.20
CA LYS A 4 -4.65 2.41 9.43
C LYS A 4 -5.10 2.61 7.98
N SER A 5 -5.47 1.52 7.31
CA SER A 5 -6.02 1.54 5.95
C SER A 5 -7.28 2.41 5.87
N SER A 6 -8.14 2.39 6.88
CA SER A 6 -9.35 3.24 6.89
C SER A 6 -9.05 4.73 7.06
N VAL A 7 -7.94 5.11 7.71
CA VAL A 7 -7.52 6.53 7.78
C VAL A 7 -6.99 6.97 6.42
N LEU A 8 -6.22 6.11 5.75
CA LEU A 8 -5.73 6.35 4.38
C LEU A 8 -6.88 6.50 3.38
N GLU A 9 -7.83 5.57 3.42
CA GLU A 9 -9.03 5.58 2.59
C GLU A 9 -9.93 6.79 2.90
N SER A 10 -10.00 7.23 4.16
CA SER A 10 -10.77 8.42 4.54
C SER A 10 -10.12 9.73 4.12
N VAL A 11 -8.78 9.80 4.06
CA VAL A 11 -8.04 11.00 3.61
C VAL A 11 -8.13 11.15 2.09
N VAL A 12 -8.08 10.03 1.36
CA VAL A 12 -8.20 10.01 -0.11
C VAL A 12 -9.67 9.96 -0.56
N GLY A 13 -10.59 9.58 0.34
CA GLY A 13 -12.01 9.38 0.05
C GLY A 13 -12.31 8.18 -0.85
N ARG A 14 -11.33 7.27 -1.06
CA ARG A 14 -11.45 6.13 -1.98
C ARG A 14 -10.76 4.89 -1.43
N ASP A 15 -11.28 3.73 -1.81
CA ASP A 15 -10.72 2.43 -1.50
C ASP A 15 -9.68 2.04 -2.56
N PHE A 16 -8.39 2.16 -2.22
CA PHE A 16 -7.29 1.79 -3.11
C PHE A 16 -6.31 0.78 -2.49
N LEU A 17 -6.49 0.46 -1.21
CA LEU A 17 -5.66 -0.52 -0.52
C LEU A 17 -6.26 -1.92 -0.69
N PRO A 18 -5.41 -2.96 -0.83
CA PRO A 18 -5.89 -4.33 -0.84
C PRO A 18 -6.56 -4.65 0.50
N ARG A 19 -7.82 -5.13 0.46
CA ARG A 19 -8.53 -5.63 1.64
C ARG A 19 -8.61 -7.15 1.57
N GLY A 20 -8.09 -7.84 2.58
CA GLY A 20 -8.09 -9.31 2.69
C GLY A 20 -7.92 -9.78 4.14
N SER A 21 -8.35 -11.01 4.42
CA SER A 21 -8.16 -11.70 5.72
C SER A 21 -6.79 -12.40 5.74
N GLY A 22 -5.77 -11.78 6.33
CA GLY A 22 -4.38 -12.31 6.42
C GLY A 22 -3.32 -11.21 6.66
N ILE A 23 -2.01 -11.49 6.52
CA ILE A 23 -0.98 -10.43 6.37
C ILE A 23 -1.31 -9.70 5.06
N VAL A 24 -1.94 -8.53 5.18
CA VAL A 24 -2.36 -7.73 4.03
C VAL A 24 -1.16 -7.02 3.39
N THR A 25 -0.16 -6.63 4.21
CA THR A 25 1.01 -5.88 3.76
C THR A 25 2.26 -6.77 3.86
N ARG A 26 2.60 -7.46 2.77
CA ARG A 26 3.83 -8.30 2.64
C ARG A 26 5.03 -7.52 2.09
N ARG A 27 4.83 -6.25 1.74
CA ARG A 27 5.84 -5.29 1.28
C ARG A 27 5.53 -3.93 1.86
N PRO A 28 6.52 -3.12 2.27
CA PRO A 28 6.26 -1.76 2.67
C PRO A 28 5.55 -0.97 1.57
N LEU A 29 4.57 -0.14 1.91
CA LEU A 29 3.90 0.78 0.98
C LEU A 29 4.23 2.21 1.37
N VAL A 30 4.98 2.90 0.51
CA VAL A 30 5.25 4.33 0.63
C VAL A 30 4.19 5.07 -0.19
N LEU A 31 3.27 5.72 0.49
CA LEU A 31 2.20 6.51 -0.10
C LEU A 31 2.52 7.99 -0.01
N GLN A 32 2.63 8.66 -1.15
CA GLN A 32 2.84 10.10 -1.24
C GLN A 32 1.58 10.75 -1.78
N LEU A 33 0.95 11.60 -1.01
CA LEU A 33 -0.17 12.42 -1.42
C LEU A 33 0.36 13.78 -1.85
N TYR A 34 0.00 14.21 -3.06
CA TYR A 34 0.32 15.50 -3.62
C TYR A 34 -0.97 16.27 -3.90
N LYS A 35 -1.09 17.43 -3.27
CA LYS A 35 -2.19 18.34 -3.50
C LYS A 35 -2.01 19.02 -4.86
N THR A 36 -2.95 18.82 -5.76
CA THR A 36 -2.99 19.48 -7.07
C THR A 36 -3.90 20.70 -7.07
N LYS A 37 -3.91 21.45 -8.19
CA LYS A 37 -4.79 22.61 -8.35
C LYS A 37 -6.24 22.16 -8.46
N GLN A 38 -7.16 22.98 -7.95
CA GLN A 38 -8.59 22.71 -8.09
C GLN A 38 -8.97 22.59 -9.58
N GLY A 39 -9.76 21.55 -9.90
CA GLY A 39 -10.16 21.24 -11.27
C GLY A 39 -9.21 20.30 -12.02
N GLU A 40 -8.04 19.97 -11.47
CA GLU A 40 -7.19 18.93 -12.04
C GLU A 40 -7.75 17.53 -11.75
N GLN A 41 -7.63 16.64 -12.74
CA GLN A 41 -8.06 15.26 -12.61
C GLN A 41 -7.17 14.50 -11.62
N GLU A 42 -7.80 13.74 -10.72
CA GLU A 42 -7.09 12.88 -9.78
C GLU A 42 -6.44 11.70 -10.51
N TYR A 43 -5.19 11.40 -10.16
CA TYR A 43 -4.49 10.23 -10.67
C TYR A 43 -3.47 9.72 -9.66
N ALA A 44 -3.08 8.46 -9.82
CA ALA A 44 -1.99 7.84 -9.09
C ALA A 44 -0.87 7.40 -10.03
N GLU A 45 0.36 7.33 -9.55
CA GLU A 45 1.53 6.90 -10.29
C GLU A 45 2.38 6.00 -9.40
N PHE A 46 2.84 4.89 -9.94
CA PHE A 46 3.75 4.01 -9.24
C PHE A 46 5.19 4.28 -9.68
N LEU A 47 6.13 4.25 -8.74
CA LEU A 47 7.54 4.44 -9.06
C LEU A 47 8.07 3.38 -10.04
N HIS A 48 7.57 2.14 -9.95
CA HIS A 48 7.97 1.05 -10.85
C HIS A 48 7.32 1.13 -12.25
N LEU A 49 6.36 2.05 -12.45
CA LEU A 49 5.68 2.30 -13.73
C LEU A 49 5.69 3.81 -14.05
N PRO A 50 6.88 4.40 -14.29
CA PRO A 50 6.97 5.82 -14.59
C PRO A 50 6.19 6.16 -15.86
N ASN A 51 5.55 7.33 -15.88
CA ASN A 51 4.69 7.82 -16.96
C ASN A 51 3.34 7.09 -17.12
N ARG A 52 3.01 6.16 -16.24
CA ARG A 52 1.69 5.51 -16.23
C ARG A 52 0.82 6.11 -15.14
N ARG A 53 -0.17 6.90 -15.56
CA ARG A 53 -1.16 7.51 -14.66
C ARG A 53 -2.39 6.61 -14.53
N PHE A 54 -2.75 6.31 -13.29
CA PHE A 54 -3.91 5.53 -12.92
C PHE A 54 -5.00 6.48 -12.44
N THR A 55 -6.05 6.66 -13.22
CA THR A 55 -7.25 7.42 -12.84
C THR A 55 -8.30 6.55 -12.16
N ASP A 56 -8.21 5.22 -12.38
CA ASP A 56 -9.04 4.21 -11.74
C ASP A 56 -8.28 3.56 -10.56
N PHE A 57 -8.77 3.83 -9.34
CA PHE A 57 -8.18 3.32 -8.11
C PHE A 57 -8.40 1.81 -7.91
N SER A 58 -9.34 1.18 -8.63
CA SER A 58 -9.45 -0.28 -8.65
C SER A 58 -8.23 -0.93 -9.31
N LEU A 59 -7.66 -0.27 -10.33
CA LEU A 59 -6.42 -0.69 -10.97
C LEU A 59 -5.21 -0.44 -10.08
N VAL A 60 -5.20 0.65 -9.29
CA VAL A 60 -4.16 0.89 -8.28
C VAL A 60 -4.12 -0.26 -7.27
N ARG A 61 -5.28 -0.66 -6.76
CA ARG A 61 -5.39 -1.80 -5.84
C ARG A 61 -4.86 -3.09 -6.47
N LYS A 62 -5.25 -3.36 -7.71
CA LYS A 62 -4.82 -4.54 -8.45
C LYS A 62 -3.30 -4.52 -8.68
N GLU A 63 -2.74 -3.38 -9.06
CA GLU A 63 -1.30 -3.22 -9.29
C GLU A 63 -0.49 -3.44 -8.01
N ILE A 64 -0.94 -2.94 -6.86
CA ILE A 64 -0.29 -3.22 -5.55
C ILE A 64 -0.25 -4.73 -5.29
N GLN A 65 -1.35 -5.43 -5.58
CA GLN A 65 -1.45 -6.88 -5.40
C GLN A 65 -0.53 -7.63 -6.37
N ASP A 66 -0.60 -7.31 -7.66
CA ASP A 66 0.19 -7.94 -8.72
C ASP A 66 1.70 -7.75 -8.47
N GLU A 67 2.12 -6.55 -8.09
CA GLU A 67 3.52 -6.21 -7.79
C GLU A 67 4.01 -6.82 -6.47
N THR A 68 3.12 -7.05 -5.51
CA THR A 68 3.43 -7.86 -4.33
C THR A 68 3.65 -9.32 -4.71
N ASP A 69 2.69 -9.92 -5.42
CA ASP A 69 2.74 -11.34 -5.79
C ASP A 69 3.87 -11.68 -6.75
N LYS A 70 4.26 -10.73 -7.62
CA LYS A 70 5.41 -10.86 -8.52
C LYS A 70 6.73 -11.03 -7.78
N ILE A 71 6.93 -10.30 -6.68
CA ILE A 71 8.18 -10.33 -5.91
C ILE A 71 8.19 -11.43 -4.84
N THR A 72 7.07 -11.63 -4.13
CA THR A 72 7.00 -12.61 -3.04
C THR A 72 6.67 -14.03 -3.52
N GLY A 73 6.21 -14.16 -4.76
CA GLY A 73 5.61 -15.39 -5.28
C GLY A 73 4.34 -15.78 -4.50
N LYS A 74 3.88 -17.02 -4.70
CA LYS A 74 2.80 -17.64 -3.90
C LYS A 74 3.26 -18.05 -2.49
N SER A 75 4.57 -18.05 -2.26
CA SER A 75 5.20 -18.25 -0.96
C SER A 75 4.92 -17.03 -0.06
N LYS A 76 4.60 -17.26 1.21
CA LYS A 76 4.29 -16.22 2.22
C LYS A 76 5.52 -15.36 2.62
N GLN A 77 6.48 -15.18 1.72
CA GLN A 77 7.70 -14.41 1.98
C GLN A 77 7.38 -12.91 2.00
N ILE A 78 8.07 -12.19 2.87
CA ILE A 78 8.00 -10.73 2.99
C ILE A 78 9.19 -10.16 2.22
N SER A 79 8.99 -9.07 1.49
CA SER A 79 10.08 -8.36 0.83
C SER A 79 10.30 -7.00 1.48
N PRO A 80 11.55 -6.61 1.78
CA PRO A 80 11.86 -5.28 2.30
C PRO A 80 11.73 -4.18 1.25
N VAL A 81 11.58 -4.53 -0.04
CA VAL A 81 11.52 -3.55 -1.12
C VAL A 81 10.18 -2.82 -1.09
N PRO A 82 10.14 -1.50 -0.85
CA PRO A 82 8.88 -0.76 -0.79
C PRO A 82 8.20 -0.68 -2.17
N ILE A 83 6.87 -0.65 -2.16
CA ILE A 83 6.06 -0.18 -3.30
C ILE A 83 5.84 1.31 -3.06
N GLN A 84 6.26 2.15 -4.00
CA GLN A 84 6.08 3.60 -3.88
C GLN A 84 4.96 4.06 -4.81
N LEU A 85 3.94 4.67 -4.21
CA LEU A 85 2.72 5.13 -4.85
C LEU A 85 2.53 6.62 -4.57
N SER A 86 2.41 7.41 -5.62
CA SER A 86 2.13 8.84 -5.57
C SER A 86 0.70 9.11 -6.03
N ILE A 87 -0.14 9.72 -5.21
CA ILE A 87 -1.50 10.13 -5.56
C ILE A 87 -1.53 11.64 -5.67
N TYR A 88 -2.03 12.13 -6.79
CA TYR A 88 -2.22 13.54 -7.11
C TYR A 88 -3.72 13.84 -7.08
N SER A 89 -4.15 14.71 -6.16
CA SER A 89 -5.56 15.08 -6.03
C SER A 89 -5.72 16.50 -5.47
N PRO A 90 -6.74 17.27 -5.89
CA PRO A 90 -7.02 18.58 -5.30
C PRO A 90 -7.67 18.48 -3.91
N ASN A 91 -8.19 17.30 -3.56
CA ASN A 91 -8.94 17.03 -2.34
C ASN A 91 -8.05 16.52 -1.19
N VAL A 92 -6.79 16.21 -1.48
CA VAL A 92 -5.82 15.74 -0.48
C VAL A 92 -4.88 16.85 -0.03
N VAL A 93 -4.14 16.58 1.04
CA VAL A 93 -3.02 17.42 1.50
C VAL A 93 -1.69 16.78 1.09
N ASN A 94 -0.64 17.60 0.99
CA ASN A 94 0.72 17.10 0.77
C ASN A 94 1.16 16.29 1.99
N LEU A 95 1.23 14.96 1.86
CA LEU A 95 1.51 14.08 3.00
C LEU A 95 2.19 12.80 2.51
N THR A 96 3.28 12.41 3.18
CA THR A 96 3.95 11.12 2.92
C THR A 96 3.67 10.17 4.06
N MET A 97 3.17 8.98 3.75
CA MET A 97 2.89 7.90 4.70
C MET A 97 3.65 6.66 4.29
N ILE A 98 4.14 5.94 5.29
CA ILE A 98 4.85 4.69 5.09
C ILE A 98 4.12 3.63 5.89
N ASP A 99 3.56 2.64 5.20
CA ASP A 99 3.02 1.43 5.81
C ASP A 99 4.11 0.37 5.79
N LEU A 100 4.64 0.02 6.96
CA LEU A 100 5.66 -1.01 7.10
C LEU A 100 5.00 -2.37 7.37
N PRO A 101 5.51 -3.48 6.81
CA PRO A 101 5.06 -4.81 7.18
C PRO A 101 5.32 -5.02 8.68
N GLY A 102 4.32 -5.52 9.42
CA GLY A 102 4.50 -6.05 10.78
C GLY A 102 4.28 -5.15 11.99
N LEU A 103 3.67 -3.97 11.87
CA LEU A 103 3.12 -3.26 13.05
C LEU A 103 1.80 -3.86 13.60
N THR A 104 1.50 -5.13 13.27
CA THR A 104 0.43 -5.92 13.88
C THR A 104 1.01 -7.03 14.73
N LYS A 105 1.07 -6.76 16.02
CA LYS A 105 1.40 -7.66 17.14
C LYS A 105 0.43 -8.85 17.32
N VAL A 106 -0.34 -9.21 16.29
CA VAL A 106 -1.40 -10.22 16.36
C VAL A 106 -1.14 -11.22 15.24
N ALA A 107 -0.46 -12.31 15.59
CA ALA A 107 -0.33 -13.47 14.73
C ALA A 107 -1.74 -13.91 14.31
N VAL A 108 -1.97 -13.98 13.00
CA VAL A 108 -3.20 -14.53 12.44
C VAL A 108 -2.99 -16.04 12.27
N GLU A 109 -3.98 -16.85 12.64
CA GLU A 109 -3.92 -18.32 12.55
C GLU A 109 -3.41 -18.78 11.16
N GLY A 110 -2.36 -19.60 11.16
CA GLY A 110 -1.72 -20.11 9.94
C GLY A 110 -0.41 -19.42 9.54
N GLN A 111 0.21 -18.66 10.42
CA GLN A 111 1.56 -18.08 10.25
C GLN A 111 2.58 -18.76 11.17
N PRO A 112 3.82 -18.95 10.72
CA PRO A 112 4.89 -19.38 11.61
C PRO A 112 5.17 -18.28 12.64
N GLU A 113 5.36 -18.65 13.90
CA GLU A 113 5.66 -17.72 15.00
C GLU A 113 6.92 -16.86 14.73
N SER A 114 7.82 -17.34 13.84
CA SER A 114 9.05 -16.66 13.45
C SER A 114 8.82 -15.40 12.58
N ILE A 115 7.64 -15.22 11.98
CA ILE A 115 7.41 -14.10 11.06
C ILE A 115 7.57 -12.73 11.74
N VAL A 116 7.27 -12.66 13.05
CA VAL A 116 7.44 -11.44 13.83
C VAL A 116 8.93 -11.11 14.00
N GLN A 117 9.76 -12.13 14.25
CA GLN A 117 11.21 -11.97 14.39
C GLN A 117 11.88 -11.63 13.05
N ASP A 118 11.40 -12.22 11.94
CA ASP A 118 11.92 -11.91 10.60
C ASP A 118 11.63 -10.45 10.18
N ILE A 119 10.55 -9.87 10.71
CA ILE A 119 10.20 -8.46 10.49
C ILE A 119 10.95 -7.52 11.44
N GLU A 120 11.14 -7.91 12.71
CA GLU A 120 11.89 -7.11 13.68
C GLU A 120 13.40 -7.04 13.37
N ASN A 121 13.94 -8.02 12.63
CA ASN A 121 15.34 -8.10 12.24
C ASN A 121 15.65 -7.55 10.83
N LEU A 122 14.67 -6.88 10.19
CA LEU A 122 14.80 -6.23 8.88
C LEU A 122 15.25 -4.76 8.95
#